data_AF-A0A3D4NJN6-F1
#
_entry.id   AF-A0A3D4NJN6-F1
#
_cell.length_a   1.000
_cell.length_b   1.000
_cell.length_c   1.000
_cell.angle_alpha   90.00
_cell.angle_beta   90.00
_cell.angle_gamma   90.00
#
_symmetry.space_group_name_H-M   'P 1'
#
loop_
_entity.id
_entity.type
_entity.pdbx_description
1 polymer ?
#
loop_
_entity_poly.entity_id
_entity_poly.type
_entity_poly.pdbx_seq_one_letter_code
_entity_poly.pdbx_strand_id
1 'polypeptide(L)' 'MSLNTESKYPSRRSYVVKLRSDAGPGALMGRLENLVTGRQREFSSAEELLESIDSDLASAADKAAVENGGE' A
#
# COMPACT_ATOMS: atom_id res chain seq x y z
N MET A 1 -12.23 16.92 5.29
CA MET A 1 -11.45 15.91 6.03
C MET A 1 -9.97 16.19 5.79
N SER A 2 -9.20 16.46 6.84
CA SER A 2 -7.75 16.66 6.78
C SER A 2 -7.08 15.39 7.32
N LEU A 3 -6.29 14.72 6.49
CA LEU A 3 -5.48 13.58 6.90
C LEU A 3 -4.37 14.08 7.84
N ASN A 4 -4.16 13.41 8.97
CA ASN A 4 -3.16 13.77 9.97
C ASN A 4 -1.77 13.90 9.35
N THR A 5 -1.09 15.01 9.64
CA THR A 5 0.22 15.36 9.07
C THR A 5 1.39 14.85 9.92
N GLU A 6 1.17 14.55 11.20
CA GLU A 6 2.19 13.99 12.09
C GLU A 6 2.22 12.46 12.00
N SER A 7 3.10 11.95 11.14
CA SER A 7 3.47 10.54 11.07
C SER A 7 4.39 10.18 12.24
N LYS A 8 3.86 10.09 13.47
CA LYS A 8 4.70 9.82 14.65
C LYS A 8 5.37 8.44 14.61
N TYR A 9 4.85 7.50 13.80
CA TYR A 9 5.53 6.25 13.42
C TYR A 9 4.96 5.73 12.08
N PRO A 10 5.79 5.30 11.11
CA PRO A 10 5.30 4.57 9.92
C PRO A 10 4.77 3.15 10.23
N SER A 11 4.58 2.81 11.51
CA SER A 11 4.37 1.45 12.00
C SER A 11 3.01 0.85 11.69
N ARG A 12 2.06 1.63 11.19
CA ARG A 12 0.74 1.13 10.79
C ARG A 12 0.43 1.52 9.36
N ARG A 13 0.74 0.61 8.45
CA ARG A 13 0.22 0.64 7.08
C ARG A 13 -1.14 -0.03 7.10
N SER A 14 -2.14 0.70 6.63
CA SER A 14 -3.49 0.18 6.51
C SER A 14 -3.84 0.16 5.04
N TYR A 15 -4.25 -1.01 4.57
CA TYR A 15 -4.68 -1.21 3.19
C TYR A 15 -6.14 -1.63 3.17
N VAL A 16 -6.84 -1.23 2.12
CA VAL A 16 -8.14 -1.78 1.77
C VAL A 16 -7.96 -2.63 0.53
N VAL A 17 -8.41 -3.88 0.62
CA VAL A 17 -8.49 -4.80 -0.52
C VAL A 17 -9.94 -4.85 -0.97
N LYS A 18 -10.19 -4.47 -2.22
CA LYS A 18 -11.49 -4.55 -2.87
C LYS A 18 -11.42 -5.67 -3.89
N LEU A 19 -12.04 -6.81 -3.60
CA LEU A 19 -12.19 -7.89 -4.55
C LEU A 19 -13.29 -7.56 -5.56
N ARG A 20 -13.08 -7.97 -6.81
CA ARG A 20 -14.17 -7.92 -7.80
C ARG A 20 -15.20 -9.00 -7.49
N SER A 21 -16.44 -8.77 -7.92
CA SER A 21 -17.56 -9.70 -7.70
C SER A 21 -17.36 -11.07 -8.35
N ASP A 22 -16.48 -11.16 -9.35
CA ASP A 22 -16.11 -12.38 -10.08
C ASP A 22 -14.79 -13.00 -9.58
N ALA A 23 -14.18 -12.47 -8.52
CA ALA A 23 -12.96 -13.03 -7.96
C ALA A 23 -13.21 -14.43 -7.38
N GLY A 24 -12.32 -15.37 -7.71
CA GLY A 24 -12.39 -16.75 -7.24
C GLY A 24 -11.02 -17.29 -6.82
N PRO A 25 -10.95 -18.50 -6.24
CA PRO A 25 -9.69 -19.08 -5.75
C PRO A 25 -8.58 -19.21 -6.80
N GLY A 26 -8.92 -19.26 -8.10
CA GLY A 26 -7.96 -19.29 -9.22
C GLY A 26 -7.80 -17.96 -9.97
N ALA A 27 -8.51 -16.91 -9.56
CA ALA A 27 -8.48 -15.60 -10.20
C ALA A 27 -8.78 -14.53 -9.14
N LEU A 28 -7.77 -14.26 -8.30
CA LEU A 28 -7.87 -13.25 -7.26
C LEU A 28 -7.68 -11.88 -7.90
N MET A 29 -8.78 -11.27 -8.35
CA MET A 29 -8.76 -9.98 -9.04
C MET A 29 -9.40 -8.89 -8.17
N GLY A 30 -8.81 -7.70 -8.19
CA GLY A 30 -9.27 -6.62 -7.35
C GLY A 30 -8.39 -5.38 -7.41
N ARG A 31 -8.52 -4.56 -6.37
CA ARG A 31 -7.71 -3.35 -6.20
C ARG A 31 -7.26 -3.22 -4.74
N LEU A 32 -5.99 -2.89 -4.59
CA LEU A 32 -5.37 -2.52 -3.33
C LEU A 32 -5.33 -1.00 -3.22
N GLU A 33 -5.66 -0.47 -2.04
CA GLU A 33 -5.59 0.95 -1.72
C GLU A 33 -4.84 1.15 -0.40
N ASN A 34 -3.73 1.89 -0.43
CA ASN A 34 -3.01 2.29 0.77
C ASN A 34 -3.69 3.53 1.38
N LEU A 35 -4.21 3.40 2.61
CA LEU A 35 -4.96 4.48 3.27
C LEU A 35 -4.09 5.65 3.73
N VAL A 36 -2.78 5.44 3.87
CA VAL A 36 -1.84 6.48 4.30
C VAL A 36 -1.37 7.28 3.10
N THR A 37 -1.00 6.62 2.01
CA THR A 37 -0.45 7.28 0.81
C THR A 37 -1.50 7.62 -0.24
N GLY A 38 -2.71 7.06 -0.13
CA GLY A 38 -3.78 7.17 -1.13
C GLY A 38 -3.49 6.41 -2.44
N ARG A 39 -2.36 5.70 -2.54
CA ARG A 39 -1.98 4.97 -3.74
C ARG A 39 -2.93 3.79 -3.97
N GLN A 40 -3.36 3.64 -5.22
CA GLN A 40 -4.23 2.55 -5.66
C GLN A 40 -3.56 1.75 -6.76
N ARG A 41 -3.74 0.43 -6.73
CA ARG A 41 -3.24 -0.47 -7.77
C ARG A 41 -4.18 -1.64 -7.97
N GLU A 42 -4.49 -1.95 -9.22
CA GLU A 42 -5.26 -3.14 -9.59
C GLU A 42 -4.34 -4.36 -9.60
N PHE A 43 -4.92 -5.53 -9.30
CA PHE A 43 -4.24 -6.82 -9.37
C PHE A 43 -5.18 -7.86 -9.97
N SER A 44 -4.61 -8.79 -10.71
CA SER A 44 -5.31 -9.90 -11.38
C SER A 44 -4.95 -11.26 -10.78
N SER A 45 -3.95 -11.31 -9.91
CA SER A 45 -3.51 -12.51 -9.22
C SER A 45 -3.03 -12.21 -7.79
N ALA A 46 -2.79 -13.26 -7.01
CA ALA A 46 -2.25 -13.14 -5.66
C ALA A 46 -0.80 -12.65 -5.67
N GLU A 47 -0.02 -13.06 -6.67
CA GLU A 47 1.37 -12.64 -6.87
C GLU A 47 1.45 -11.13 -7.12
N GLU A 48 0.61 -10.60 -8.01
CA GLU A 48 0.56 -9.15 -8.28
C GLU A 48 0.16 -8.33 -7.05
N LEU A 49 -0.77 -8.87 -6.22
CA LEU A 49 -1.14 -8.24 -4.96
C LEU A 49 0.06 -8.18 -3.99
N LEU A 50 0.82 -9.26 -3.86
CA LEU A 50 2.00 -9.31 -2.99
C LEU A 50 3.11 -8.39 -3.50
N GLU A 51 3.41 -8.41 -4.80
CA GLU A 51 4.39 -7.49 -5.42
C GLU A 51 4.01 -6.02 -5.22
N SER A 52 2.71 -5.72 -5.20
CA SER A 52 2.21 -4.38 -4.93
C SER A 52 2.48 -3.93 -3.49
N ILE A 53 2.32 -4.84 -2.52
CA ILE A 53 2.62 -4.59 -1.12
C ILE A 53 4.14 -4.47 -0.94
N ASP A 54 4.94 -5.36 -1.52
CA ASP A 54 6.40 -5.32 -1.44
C ASP A 54 7.00 -4.05 -2.05
N SER A 55 6.48 -3.63 -3.21
CA SER A 55 6.87 -2.35 -3.83
C SER A 55 6.59 -1.16 -2.93
N ASP A 56 5.44 -1.16 -2.25
CA ASP A 56 5.07 -0.11 -1.30
C ASP A 56 5.93 -0.18 -0.02
N LEU A 57 6.28 -1.39 0.44
CA LEU A 57 7.24 -1.65 1.53
C LEU A 57 8.60 -1.04 1.22
N ALA A 58 9.18 -1.35 0.07
CA ALA A 58 10.46 -0.82 -0.39
C ALA A 58 10.43 0.70 -0.57
N SER A 59 9.40 1.26 -1.21
CA SER A 59 9.27 2.70 -1.46
C SER A 59 9.21 3.54 -0.18
N ALA A 60 8.65 3.01 0.90
CA ALA A 60 8.57 3.70 2.18
C ALA A 60 9.85 3.58 3.02
N ALA A 61 10.62 2.49 2.86
CA ALA A 61 11.93 2.36 3.49
C ALA A 61 12.92 3.41 2.93
N ASP A 62 12.86 3.66 1.62
CA ASP A 62 13.67 4.68 0.95
C ASP A 62 13.35 6.10 1.45
N LYS A 63 12.06 6.43 1.63
CA LYS A 63 11.64 7.75 2.15
C LYS A 63 12.11 8.01 3.59
N ALA A 64 12.08 7.00 4.46
CA ALA A 64 12.54 7.14 5.84
C ALA A 64 14.04 7.47 5.95
N ALA A 65 14.85 7.05 4.99
CA ALA A 65 16.28 7.38 4.96
C ALA A 65 16.55 8.84 4.58
N VAL A 66 15.69 9.45 3.75
CA VAL A 66 15.85 10.84 3.27
C VAL A 66 15.42 11.87 4.33
N GLU A 67 14.47 11.53 5.21
CA GLU A 67 13.96 12.45 6.24
C GLU A 67 14.87 12.58 7.49
N ASN A 68 15.92 11.76 7.62
CA ASN A 68 16.86 11.80 8.76
C ASN A 68 18.14 12.62 8.50
N GLY A 69 18.22 13.36 7.38
CA GLY A 69 19.45 14.03 6.92
C GLY A 69 19.40 15.57 6.91
N GLY A 70 18.66 16.21 7.80
CA GLY A 70 18.62 17.68 7.92
C GLY A 70 18.98 18.13 9.33
N GLU A 71 20.27 18.41 9.54
CA GLU A 71 20.80 19.21 10.67
C GLU A 71 20.57 20.71 10.45
#